data_AF-H1LFA0-F1
#
_entry.id   AF-H1LFA0-F1
#
_cell.length_a   1.000
_cell.length_b   1.000
_cell.length_c   1.000
_cell.angle_alpha   90.00
_cell.angle_beta   90.00
_cell.angle_gamma   90.00
#
_symmetry.space_group_name_H-M   'P 1'
#
loop_
_entity.id
_entity.type
_entity.pdbx_description
1 polymer ?
#
loop_
_entity_poly.entity_id
_entity_poly.type
_entity_poly.pdbx_seq_one_letter_code
_entity_poly.pdbx_strand_id
1 'polypeptide(L)'
;MLVAGAFEGFGNGACFNELQIKVQQDADMVDVPIATSFSFLIRMLAQAFMASIFGIVLNHALRSGVRHSGGTITMKMLNELSDASSVGSLPHQLIPQMRVILYNGLHNIMILSLALMLIAWGISIWAQRLEKQKLARAINE
;
A
#
# COMPACT_ATOMS: atom_id res chain seq x y z
N MET A 1 7.18 -5.88 14.93
CA MET A 1 6.69 -6.55 13.71
C MET A 1 5.39 -7.32 13.98
N LEU A 2 5.30 -8.18 15.00
CA LEU A 2 4.07 -8.96 15.29
C LEU A 2 2.80 -8.10 15.49
N VAL A 3 2.86 -7.07 16.34
CA VAL A 3 1.70 -6.20 16.62
C VAL A 3 1.29 -5.41 15.37
N ALA A 4 2.25 -4.84 14.64
CA ALA A 4 1.96 -4.11 13.40
C ALA A 4 1.32 -5.02 12.34
N GLY A 5 1.83 -6.23 12.15
CA GLY A 5 1.27 -7.21 11.21
C GLY A 5 -0.12 -7.71 11.63
N ALA A 6 -0.38 -7.85 12.93
CA ALA A 6 -1.70 -8.21 13.44
C ALA A 6 -2.73 -7.10 13.16
N PHE A 7 -2.36 -5.83 13.39
CA PHE A 7 -3.22 -4.68 13.09
C PHE A 7 -3.49 -4.54 11.59
N GLU A 8 -2.46 -4.70 10.75
CA GLU A 8 -2.60 -4.63 9.30
C GLU A 8 -3.52 -5.75 8.78
N GLY A 9 -3.28 -7.00 9.22
CA GLY A 9 -4.10 -8.15 8.82
C GLY A 9 -5.56 -8.02 9.27
N PHE A 10 -5.79 -7.62 10.53
CA PHE A 10 -7.13 -7.43 11.05
C PHE A 10 -7.87 -6.28 10.35
N GLY A 11 -7.22 -5.12 10.21
CA GLY A 11 -7.82 -3.96 9.58
C GLY A 11 -8.19 -4.20 8.12
N ASN A 12 -7.29 -4.83 7.36
CA ASN A 12 -7.57 -5.20 5.97
C ASN A 12 -8.69 -6.25 5.88
N GLY A 13 -8.72 -7.23 6.78
CA GLY A 13 -9.77 -8.25 6.82
C GLY A 13 -11.16 -7.68 7.14
N ALA A 14 -11.26 -6.82 8.16
CA ALA A 14 -12.51 -6.21 8.59
C ALA A 14 -13.10 -5.28 7.52
N CYS A 15 -12.28 -4.35 7.00
CA CYS A 15 -12.71 -3.38 5.98
C CYS A 15 -13.12 -4.08 4.67
N PHE A 16 -12.35 -5.10 4.27
CA PHE A 16 -12.63 -5.82 3.03
C PHE A 16 -13.94 -6.62 3.08
N ASN A 17 -14.25 -7.21 4.24
CA ASN A 17 -15.51 -7.92 4.42
C ASN A 17 -16.72 -6.98 4.35
N GLU A 18 -16.63 -5.81 5.01
CA GLU A 18 -17.69 -4.79 4.96
C GLU A 18 -17.94 -4.28 3.54
N LEU A 19 -16.87 -3.93 2.80
CA LEU A 19 -16.98 -3.46 1.42
C LEU A 19 -17.57 -4.52 0.48
N GLN A 20 -17.22 -5.80 0.66
CA GLN A 20 -17.82 -6.88 -0.10
C GLN A 20 -19.31 -6.99 0.16
N ILE A 21 -19.75 -6.99 1.42
CA ILE A 21 -21.17 -7.04 1.75
C ILE A 21 -21.90 -5.84 1.12
N LYS A 22 -21.29 -4.65 1.14
CA LYS A 22 -21.90 -3.45 0.51
C LYS A 22 -22.04 -3.59 -1.01
N VAL A 23 -21.03 -4.10 -1.71
CA VAL A 23 -21.11 -4.34 -3.16
C VAL A 23 -22.12 -5.45 -3.49
N GLN A 24 -22.21 -6.48 -2.64
CA GLN A 24 -23.17 -7.56 -2.81
C GLN A 24 -24.61 -7.11 -2.58
N GLN A 25 -24.85 -6.20 -1.63
CA GLN A 25 -26.17 -5.64 -1.35
C GLN A 25 -26.66 -4.63 -2.39
N ASP A 26 -25.73 -3.94 -3.07
CA ASP A 26 -26.05 -2.96 -4.12
C ASP A 26 -26.31 -3.63 -5.49
N ALA A 27 -25.95 -4.92 -5.63
CA ALA A 27 -26.21 -5.72 -6.83
C ALA A 27 -27.53 -6.50 -6.71
N ASP A 28 -28.19 -6.75 -7.85
CA ASP A 28 -29.34 -7.66 -7.89
C ASP A 28 -28.90 -9.08 -7.49
N MET A 29 -29.81 -9.87 -6.91
CA MET A 29 -29.51 -11.18 -6.33
C MET A 29 -28.87 -12.15 -7.34
N VAL A 30 -29.16 -11.98 -8.63
CA VAL A 30 -28.57 -12.75 -9.74
C VAL A 30 -27.14 -12.31 -10.09
N ASP A 31 -26.78 -11.05 -9.82
CA ASP A 31 -25.51 -10.43 -10.21
C ASP A 31 -24.47 -10.39 -9.06
N VAL A 32 -24.87 -10.75 -7.83
CA VAL A 32 -23.98 -10.86 -6.65
C VAL A 32 -22.66 -11.60 -6.95
N PRO A 33 -22.64 -12.75 -7.67
CA PRO A 33 -21.38 -13.45 -7.97
C PRO A 33 -20.46 -12.67 -8.92
N ILE A 34 -21.06 -11.94 -9.88
CA ILE A 34 -20.34 -11.12 -10.85
C ILE A 34 -19.75 -9.89 -10.15
N ALA A 35 -20.56 -9.20 -9.34
CA ALA A 35 -20.14 -8.01 -8.57
C ALA A 35 -19.02 -8.34 -7.56
N THR A 36 -19.12 -9.49 -6.90
CA THR A 36 -18.08 -9.99 -5.98
C THR A 36 -16.78 -10.26 -6.73
N SER A 37 -16.83 -11.03 -7.82
CA SER A 37 -15.65 -11.38 -8.63
C SER A 37 -14.98 -10.13 -9.21
N PHE A 38 -15.77 -9.19 -9.72
CA PHE A 38 -15.28 -7.92 -10.23
C PHE A 38 -14.57 -7.09 -9.16
N SER A 39 -15.10 -7.06 -7.94
CA SER A 39 -14.45 -6.38 -6.80
C SER A 39 -13.09 -7.01 -6.46
N PHE A 40 -12.99 -8.33 -6.49
CA PHE A 40 -11.71 -9.03 -6.31
C PHE A 40 -10.71 -8.71 -7.42
N LEU A 41 -11.16 -8.66 -8.68
CA LEU A 41 -10.32 -8.30 -9.82
C LEU A 41 -9.76 -6.88 -9.69
N ILE A 42 -10.62 -5.90 -9.35
CA ILE A 42 -10.19 -4.52 -9.10
C ILE A 42 -9.15 -4.48 -7.98
N ARG A 43 -9.37 -5.22 -6.89
CA ARG A 43 -8.42 -5.26 -5.78
C ARG A 43 -7.05 -5.79 -6.20
N MET A 44 -7.00 -6.92 -6.90
CA MET A 44 -5.72 -7.48 -7.37
C MET A 44 -5.02 -6.53 -8.33
N LEU A 45 -5.77 -5.88 -9.21
CA LEU A 45 -5.25 -4.89 -10.13
C LEU A 45 -4.65 -3.68 -9.38
N ALA A 46 -5.38 -3.14 -8.40
CA ALA A 46 -4.90 -2.05 -7.57
C ALA A 46 -3.64 -2.43 -6.78
N GLN A 47 -3.56 -3.65 -6.26
CA GLN A 47 -2.36 -4.17 -5.58
C GLN A 47 -1.16 -4.27 -6.54
N ALA A 48 -1.37 -4.77 -7.77
CA ALA A 48 -0.32 -4.81 -8.78
C ALA A 48 0.17 -3.40 -9.17
N PHE A 49 -0.75 -2.46 -9.34
CA PHE A 49 -0.41 -1.05 -9.57
C PHE A 49 0.38 -0.45 -8.41
N MET A 50 -0.05 -0.68 -7.17
CA MET A 50 0.67 -0.20 -5.99
C MET A 50 2.08 -0.80 -5.89
N ALA A 51 2.23 -2.10 -6.12
CA ALA A 51 3.55 -2.75 -6.12
C ALA A 51 4.49 -2.14 -7.16
N SER A 52 3.99 -1.82 -8.36
CA SER A 52 4.74 -1.12 -9.40
C SER A 52 5.16 0.29 -8.97
N ILE A 53 4.23 1.08 -8.44
CA ILE A 53 4.50 2.44 -7.95
C ILE A 53 5.53 2.43 -6.82
N PHE A 54 5.38 1.53 -5.83
CA PHE A 54 6.33 1.38 -4.73
C PHE A 54 7.71 0.95 -5.24
N GLY A 55 7.77 0.06 -6.23
CA GLY A 55 9.01 -0.31 -6.90
C GLY A 55 9.72 0.88 -7.54
N ILE A 56 8.98 1.78 -8.21
CA ILE A 56 9.53 3.01 -8.82
C ILE A 56 10.07 3.95 -7.73
N VAL A 57 9.29 4.20 -6.68
CA VAL A 57 9.68 5.08 -5.56
C VAL A 57 10.93 4.54 -4.86
N LEU A 58 10.97 3.24 -4.59
CA LEU A 58 12.13 2.59 -3.98
C LEU A 58 13.36 2.70 -4.88
N ASN A 59 13.25 2.35 -6.16
CA ASN A 59 14.36 2.46 -7.11
C ASN A 59 14.88 3.89 -7.22
N HIS A 60 14.00 4.88 -7.20
CA HIS A 60 14.39 6.29 -7.20
C HIS A 60 15.21 6.65 -5.95
N ALA A 61 14.75 6.25 -4.76
CA ALA A 61 15.44 6.49 -3.50
C ALA A 61 16.80 5.78 -3.44
N LEU A 62 16.87 4.52 -3.88
CA LEU A 62 18.13 3.75 -3.94
C LEU A 62 19.14 4.42 -4.89
N ARG A 63 18.72 4.82 -6.10
CA ARG A 63 19.59 5.55 -7.05
C ARG A 63 20.07 6.89 -6.49
N SER A 64 19.20 7.61 -5.78
CA SER A 64 19.58 8.86 -5.11
C SER A 64 20.63 8.62 -4.01
N GLY A 65 20.47 7.55 -3.20
CA GLY A 65 21.43 7.17 -2.17
C GLY A 65 22.78 6.73 -2.72
N VAL A 66 22.79 5.97 -3.83
CA VAL A 66 24.03 5.59 -4.55
C VAL A 66 24.79 6.83 -5.04
N ARG A 67 24.09 7.80 -5.64
CA ARG A 67 24.71 9.06 -6.09
C ARG A 67 25.31 9.87 -4.94
N HIS A 68 24.64 9.94 -3.80
CA HIS A 68 25.16 10.64 -2.61
C HIS A 68 26.37 9.94 -1.99
N SER A 69 26.54 8.64 -2.23
CA SER A 69 27.66 7.86 -1.72
C SER A 69 28.94 8.01 -2.56
N GLY A 70 28.89 8.77 -3.66
CA GLY A 70 30.06 9.08 -4.49
C GLY A 70 30.73 7.87 -5.14
N GLY A 71 30.02 6.74 -5.27
CA GLY A 71 30.53 5.50 -5.87
C GLY A 71 31.00 4.42 -4.89
N THR A 72 30.98 4.67 -3.57
CA THR A 72 31.33 3.64 -2.57
C THR A 72 30.24 2.59 -2.36
N ILE A 73 28.97 2.93 -2.63
CA ILE A 73 27.81 2.03 -2.55
C ILE A 73 27.25 1.84 -3.95
N THR A 74 27.07 0.59 -4.38
CA THR A 74 26.52 0.26 -5.70
C THR A 74 25.10 -0.29 -5.59
N MET A 75 24.35 -0.24 -6.70
CA MET A 75 23.00 -0.80 -6.76
C MET A 75 22.98 -2.31 -6.50
N LYS A 76 24.05 -3.02 -6.90
CA LYS A 76 24.21 -4.45 -6.63
C LYS A 76 24.29 -4.73 -5.13
N MET A 77 25.03 -3.92 -4.38
CA MET A 77 25.15 -4.08 -2.92
C MET A 77 23.85 -3.76 -2.18
N LEU A 78 23.03 -2.82 -2.67
CA LEU A 78 21.71 -2.53 -2.11
C LEU A 78 20.70 -3.66 -2.38
N ASN A 79 20.80 -4.31 -3.55
CA ASN A 79 20.03 -5.51 -3.85
C ASN A 79 20.47 -6.69 -2.97
N GLU A 80 21.78 -6.91 -2.79
CA GLU A 80 22.29 -7.94 -1.86
C GLU A 80 21.98 -7.60 -0.38
N LEU A 81 21.85 -6.32 -0.01
CA LEU A 81 21.35 -5.98 1.33
C LEU A 81 19.88 -6.38 1.51
N SER A 82 19.07 -6.24 0.45
CA SER A 82 17.65 -6.65 0.48
C SER A 82 17.49 -8.16 0.51
N ASP A 83 18.46 -8.90 -0.02
CA ASP A 83 18.55 -10.35 0.07
C ASP A 83 19.33 -10.77 1.33
N ALA A 84 18.60 -11.07 2.40
CA ALA A 84 19.15 -11.42 3.71
C ALA A 84 20.16 -12.59 3.69
N SER A 85 20.19 -13.41 2.63
CA SER A 85 21.12 -14.52 2.46
C SER A 85 22.52 -14.10 1.96
N SER A 86 22.64 -12.96 1.27
CA SER A 86 23.90 -12.46 0.70
C SER A 86 24.57 -11.35 1.52
N VAL A 87 23.91 -10.85 2.57
CA VAL A 87 24.44 -9.80 3.47
C VAL A 87 25.82 -10.14 4.09
N GLY A 88 26.13 -11.42 4.27
CA GLY A 88 27.40 -11.87 4.83
C GLY A 88 28.63 -11.57 3.95
N SER A 89 28.44 -11.32 2.66
CA SER A 89 29.51 -10.98 1.70
C SER A 89 29.87 -9.49 1.70
N LEU A 90 29.07 -8.65 2.37
CA LEU A 90 29.17 -7.20 2.26
C LEU A 90 30.21 -6.62 3.24
N PRO A 91 30.96 -5.57 2.84
CA PRO A 91 31.85 -4.85 3.75
C PRO A 91 31.05 -4.30 4.92
N HIS A 92 31.30 -4.80 6.13
CA HIS A 92 30.48 -4.52 7.32
C HIS A 92 30.38 -3.02 7.65
N GLN A 93 31.38 -2.24 7.21
CA GLN A 93 31.45 -0.80 7.42
C GLN A 93 30.44 0.00 6.56
N LEU A 94 29.96 -0.56 5.44
CA LEU A 94 29.01 0.10 4.53
C LEU A 94 27.55 -0.30 4.81
N ILE A 95 27.33 -1.37 5.57
CA ILE A 95 25.99 -1.87 5.94
C ILE A 95 25.10 -0.81 6.59
N PRO A 96 25.59 0.03 7.54
CA PRO A 96 24.76 1.06 8.15
C PRO A 96 24.26 2.09 7.13
N GLN A 97 25.12 2.55 6.22
CA GLN A 97 24.75 3.53 5.21
C GLN A 97 23.74 2.94 4.20
N MET A 98 23.94 1.69 3.78
CA MET A 98 23.00 0.99 2.91
C MET A 98 21.62 0.81 3.58
N ARG A 99 21.57 0.49 4.89
CA ARG A 99 20.31 0.44 5.65
C ARG A 99 19.62 1.79 5.72
N VAL A 100 20.36 2.89 5.86
CA VAL A 100 19.78 4.25 5.85
C VAL A 100 19.17 4.56 4.49
N ILE A 101 19.84 4.21 3.39
CA ILE A 101 19.32 4.39 2.03
C ILE A 101 18.03 3.58 1.84
N LEU A 102 18.03 2.30 2.25
CA LEU A 102 16.85 1.44 2.17
C LEU A 102 15.71 1.94 3.07
N TYR A 103 16.02 2.35 4.30
CA TYR A 103 15.07 2.94 5.24
C TYR A 103 14.43 4.19 4.66
N ASN A 104 15.21 5.10 4.07
CA ASN A 104 14.67 6.29 3.41
C ASN A 104 13.76 5.93 2.23
N GLY A 105 14.12 4.93 1.44
CA GLY A 105 13.27 4.42 0.36
C GLY A 105 11.93 3.89 0.87
N LEU A 106 11.95 3.06 1.91
CA LEU A 106 10.74 2.54 2.56
C LEU A 106 9.94 3.65 3.25
N HIS A 107 10.60 4.63 3.86
CA HIS A 107 9.95 5.75 4.52
C HIS A 107 9.20 6.64 3.52
N ASN A 108 9.77 6.88 2.33
CA ASN A 108 9.06 7.56 1.24
C ASN A 108 7.82 6.79 0.79
N ILE A 109 7.88 5.46 0.71
CA ILE A 109 6.71 4.62 0.44
C ILE A 109 5.67 4.81 1.54
N MET A 110 6.06 4.74 2.80
CA MET A 110 5.13 4.92 3.94
C MET A 110 4.43 6.27 3.90
N ILE A 111 5.14 7.37 3.61
CA ILE A 111 4.56 8.71 3.50
C ILE A 111 3.56 8.76 2.35
N LEU A 112 3.93 8.20 1.18
CA LEU A 112 3.04 8.13 0.02
C LEU A 112 1.77 7.32 0.34
N SER A 113 1.91 6.14 0.94
CA SER A 113 0.80 5.30 1.36
C SER A 113 -0.10 6.00 2.38
N LEU A 114 0.49 6.71 3.35
CA LEU A 114 -0.25 7.48 4.34
C LEU A 114 -1.06 8.60 3.67
N ALA A 115 -0.47 9.34 2.74
CA ALA A 115 -1.18 10.39 2.00
C ALA A 115 -2.35 9.82 1.18
N LEU A 116 -2.14 8.71 0.46
CA LEU A 116 -3.20 8.02 -0.28
C LEU A 116 -4.31 7.50 0.64
N MET A 117 -3.95 6.97 1.82
CA MET A 117 -4.91 6.50 2.81
C MET A 117 -5.76 7.66 3.36
N LEU A 118 -5.16 8.81 3.65
CA LEU A 118 -5.89 10.00 4.10
C LEU A 118 -6.86 10.52 3.02
N ILE A 119 -6.45 10.50 1.75
CA ILE A 119 -7.31 10.87 0.62
C ILE A 119 -8.48 9.90 0.50
N ALA A 120 -8.20 8.58 0.52
CA ALA A 120 -9.23 7.54 0.45
C ALA A 120 -10.23 7.67 1.60
N TRP A 121 -9.74 7.88 2.82
CA TRP A 121 -10.58 8.08 4.00
C TRP A 121 -11.47 9.33 3.87
N GLY A 122 -10.92 10.44 3.36
CA GLY A 122 -11.69 11.66 3.07
C GLY A 122 -12.81 11.41 2.05
N ILE A 123 -12.52 10.68 0.97
CA ILE A 123 -13.52 10.29 -0.03
C ILE A 123 -14.58 9.38 0.59
N SER A 124 -14.19 8.40 1.41
CA SER A 124 -15.13 7.50 2.09
C SER A 124 -16.08 8.26 3.02
N ILE A 125 -15.58 9.20 3.82
CA ILE A 125 -16.42 10.05 4.69
C ILE A 125 -17.38 10.90 3.85
N TRP A 126 -16.89 11.49 2.76
CA TRP A 126 -17.72 12.30 1.87
C TRP A 126 -18.84 11.48 1.21
N ALA A 127 -18.52 10.29 0.71
CA ALA A 127 -19.50 9.36 0.13
C ALA A 127 -20.57 8.95 1.15
N GLN A 128 -20.16 8.58 2.37
CA GLN A 128 -21.10 8.25 3.45
C GLN A 128 -22.02 9.42 3.82
N ARG A 129 -21.49 10.65 3.84
CA ARG A 129 -22.30 11.85 4.11
C ARG A 129 -23.35 12.07 3.02
N LEU A 130 -22.98 11.87 1.75
CA LEU A 130 -23.91 11.99 0.63
C LEU A 130 -25.03 10.96 0.70
N GLU A 131 -24.72 9.71 1.01
CA GLU A 131 -25.73 8.65 1.19
C GLU A 131 -26.71 8.99 2.30
N LYS A 132 -26.21 9.45 3.47
CA LYS A 132 -27.05 9.88 4.59
C LYS A 132 -27.96 11.06 4.23
N GLN A 133 -27.46 12.02 3.45
CA GLN A 133 -28.27 13.15 2.99
C GLN A 133 -29.36 12.73 2.00
N LYS A 134 -29.07 11.79 1.10
CA LYS A 134 -30.08 11.24 0.18
C LYS A 134 -31.19 10.52 0.93
N LEU A 135 -30.84 9.68 1.91
CA LEU A 135 -31.83 8.99 2.75
C LEU A 135 -32.71 9.98 3.54
N ALA A 136 -32.10 11.00 4.14
CA ALA A 136 -32.84 12.01 4.92
C ALA A 136 -33.81 12.84 4.07
N ARG A 137 -33.51 13.05 2.79
CA ARG A 137 -34.42 13.71 1.84
C ARG A 137 -35.58 12.80 1.44
N ALA A 138 -35.31 11.52 1.17
CA ALA A 138 -36.34 10.56 0.78
C ALA A 138 -37.36 10.22 1.89
N ILE A 139 -37.03 10.49 3.16
CA ILE A 139 -37.96 10.31 4.30
C ILE A 139 -38.84 11.57 4.52
N ASN A 140 -38.40 12.73 4.03
CA ASN A 140 -39.11 14.01 4.18
C ASN A 140 -39.99 14.38 2.97
N GLU A 141 -39.96 13.59 1.90
CA GLU A 141 -40.90 13.64 0.75
C GLU A 141 -42.00 12.59 0.93
#